data_AF-A0A387BWH1-F1
#
_entry.id   AF-A0A387BWH1-F1
#
_cell.length_a   1.000
_cell.length_b   1.000
_cell.length_c   1.000
_cell.angle_alpha   90.00
_cell.angle_beta   90.00
_cell.angle_gamma   90.00
#
_symmetry.space_group_name_H-M   'P 1'
#
loop_
_entity.id
_entity.type
_entity.pdbx_description
1 polymer ?
#
loop_
_entity_poly.entity_id
_entity_poly.type
_entity_poly.pdbx_seq_one_letter_code
_entity_poly.pdbx_strand_id
1 'polypeptide(L)'
;MLADVLLNLRGARPVVLGIPAGGVLIARVVAGRLGAPLGAVAEGFVTADALAGRTVVVVDEGICTGATMHAALEAIAAAHPARVVAAVPVAPQRHSLGRLAADLYAVARPDPVSSIRRWYSQLPDVTEAEVRAVLAGQDWAYAGATSL
;
A
#
# COMPACT_ATOMS: atom_id res chain seq x y z
N MET A 1 11.57 -8.23 4.36
CA MET A 1 10.76 -7.52 3.32
C MET A 1 9.51 -6.92 3.97
N LEU A 2 8.81 -5.95 3.35
CA LEU A 2 7.60 -5.34 3.93
C LEU A 2 6.52 -6.39 4.26
N ALA A 3 6.33 -7.37 3.39
CA ALA A 3 5.33 -8.41 3.63
C ALA A 3 5.62 -9.27 4.88
N ASP A 4 6.90 -9.42 5.26
CA ASP A 4 7.28 -10.24 6.42
C ASP A 4 6.91 -9.55 7.73
N VAL A 5 7.09 -8.22 7.81
CA VAL A 5 6.73 -7.45 9.02
C VAL A 5 5.23 -7.37 9.23
N LEU A 6 4.43 -7.69 8.22
CA LEU A 6 2.97 -7.71 8.26
C LEU A 6 2.39 -9.11 8.54
N LEU A 7 3.22 -10.15 8.67
CA LEU A 7 2.73 -11.53 8.84
C LEU A 7 1.89 -11.72 10.11
N ASN A 8 2.08 -10.87 11.13
CA ASN A 8 1.25 -10.84 12.33
C ASN A 8 -0.21 -10.46 12.06
N LEU A 9 -0.52 -9.89 10.89
CA LEU A 9 -1.89 -9.57 10.47
C LEU A 9 -2.60 -10.75 9.78
N ARG A 10 -1.91 -11.87 9.54
CA ARG A 10 -2.55 -13.09 9.03
C ARG A 10 -3.62 -13.56 10.03
N GLY A 11 -4.81 -13.88 9.52
CA GLY A 11 -5.96 -14.28 10.35
C GLY A 11 -6.78 -13.12 10.92
N ALA A 12 -6.26 -11.88 10.92
CA ALA A 12 -7.01 -10.68 11.35
C ALA A 12 -8.02 -10.18 10.30
N ARG A 13 -8.49 -11.07 9.42
CA ARG A 13 -9.33 -10.77 8.26
C ARG A 13 -8.81 -9.56 7.45
N PRO A 14 -7.53 -9.58 6.99
CA PRO A 14 -6.97 -8.46 6.25
C PRO A 14 -7.66 -8.24 4.90
N VAL A 15 -7.65 -6.99 4.44
CA VAL A 15 -7.81 -6.56 3.04
C VAL A 15 -6.65 -5.61 2.75
N VAL A 16 -5.97 -5.78 1.62
CA VAL A 16 -4.78 -5.00 1.28
C VAL A 16 -5.13 -4.05 0.14
N LEU A 17 -4.96 -2.76 0.36
CA LEU A 17 -5.22 -1.70 -0.61
C LEU A 17 -3.89 -1.06 -1.02
N GLY A 18 -3.59 -1.05 -2.31
CA GLY A 18 -2.47 -0.26 -2.83
C GLY A 18 -2.92 1.16 -3.19
N ILE A 19 -2.08 2.16 -2.90
CA ILE A 19 -2.26 3.48 -3.48
C ILE A 19 -1.72 3.46 -4.92
N PRO A 20 -2.52 3.83 -5.93
CA PRO A 20 -2.04 3.88 -7.30
C PRO A 20 -0.93 4.93 -7.51
N ALA A 21 0.02 4.71 -8.42
CA ALA A 21 0.14 3.52 -9.28
C ALA A 21 1.07 2.44 -8.67
N GLY A 22 2.28 2.82 -8.27
CA GLY A 22 3.31 1.86 -7.83
C GLY A 22 3.01 1.13 -6.52
N GLY A 23 2.26 1.76 -5.59
CA GLY A 23 1.83 1.13 -4.34
C GLY A 23 1.00 -0.14 -4.56
N VAL A 24 0.28 -0.25 -5.67
CA VAL A 24 -0.50 -1.45 -6.05
C VAL A 24 0.40 -2.66 -6.32
N LEU A 25 1.59 -2.46 -6.88
CA LEU A 25 2.52 -3.56 -7.12
C LEU A 25 3.04 -4.16 -5.80
N ILE A 26 3.34 -3.30 -4.83
CA ILE A 26 3.77 -3.72 -3.50
C ILE A 26 2.60 -4.38 -2.76
N ALA A 27 1.41 -3.79 -2.87
CA ALA A 27 0.18 -4.34 -2.30
C ALA A 27 -0.11 -5.75 -2.83
N ARG A 28 0.12 -6.04 -4.12
CA ARG A 28 -0.02 -7.40 -4.69
C ARG A 28 0.85 -8.42 -3.96
N VAL A 29 2.12 -8.10 -3.72
CA VAL A 29 3.05 -8.97 -3.00
C VAL A 29 2.61 -9.17 -1.55
N VAL A 30 2.21 -8.08 -0.88
CA VAL A 30 1.71 -8.13 0.50
C VAL A 30 0.44 -8.96 0.60
N ALA A 31 -0.54 -8.76 -0.30
CA ALA A 31 -1.80 -9.49 -0.35
C ALA A 31 -1.59 -10.99 -0.54
N GLY A 32 -0.74 -11.38 -1.51
CA GLY A 32 -0.38 -12.77 -1.74
C GLY A 32 0.31 -13.39 -0.52
N ARG A 33 1.18 -12.63 0.15
CA ARG A 33 1.83 -13.10 1.38
C ARG A 33 0.86 -13.20 2.55
N LEU A 34 -0.16 -12.36 2.65
CA LEU A 34 -1.16 -12.44 3.72
C LEU A 34 -2.31 -13.41 3.42
N GLY A 35 -2.44 -13.89 2.17
CA GLY A 35 -3.63 -14.62 1.72
C GLY A 35 -4.88 -13.74 1.77
N ALA A 36 -4.72 -12.46 1.47
CA ALA A 36 -5.75 -11.43 1.62
C ALA A 36 -6.27 -10.95 0.27
N PRO A 37 -7.52 -10.46 0.18
CA PRO A 37 -7.99 -9.74 -1.00
C PRO A 37 -7.12 -8.51 -1.28
N LEU A 38 -6.83 -8.29 -2.57
CA LEU A 38 -6.15 -7.10 -3.08
C LEU A 38 -7.17 -6.12 -3.64
N GLY A 39 -6.94 -4.83 -3.39
CA GLY A 39 -7.67 -3.73 -4.00
C GLY A 39 -6.79 -2.49 -4.18
N ALA A 40 -7.39 -1.39 -4.60
CA ALA A 40 -6.73 -0.09 -4.69
C ALA A 40 -7.56 1.00 -4.00
N VAL A 41 -6.86 2.05 -3.54
CA VAL A 41 -7.51 3.26 -3.05
C VAL A 41 -7.91 4.12 -4.26
N ALA A 42 -9.10 3.86 -4.80
CA ALA A 42 -9.73 4.61 -5.89
C ALA A 42 -11.23 4.27 -5.98
N GLU A 43 -12.01 5.08 -6.70
CA GLU A 43 -13.41 4.75 -7.01
C GLU A 43 -13.48 3.45 -7.82
N GLY A 44 -14.19 2.45 -7.30
CA GLY A 44 -14.60 1.26 -8.07
C GLY A 44 -13.86 -0.06 -7.81
N PHE A 45 -12.79 -0.10 -7.00
CA PHE A 45 -12.00 -1.33 -6.84
C PHE A 45 -12.17 -2.06 -5.50
N VAL A 46 -12.75 -1.43 -4.48
CA VAL A 46 -13.26 -2.10 -3.26
C VAL A 46 -14.48 -1.33 -2.77
N THR A 47 -15.61 -2.01 -2.56
CA THR A 47 -16.84 -1.38 -2.04
C THR A 47 -16.72 -1.12 -0.54
N ALA A 48 -17.43 -0.11 -0.03
CA ALA A 48 -17.44 0.19 1.41
C ALA A 48 -17.78 -1.05 2.27
N ASP A 49 -18.73 -1.86 1.81
CA ASP A 49 -19.12 -3.13 2.46
C ASP A 49 -17.96 -4.14 2.57
N ALA A 50 -17.03 -4.13 1.60
CA ALA A 50 -15.88 -5.02 1.62
C ALA A 50 -14.81 -4.60 2.63
N LEU A 51 -14.85 -3.37 3.16
CA LEU A 51 -13.91 -2.84 4.16
C LEU A 51 -14.48 -2.84 5.59
N ALA A 52 -15.80 -2.76 5.73
CA ALA A 52 -16.47 -2.66 7.02
C ALA A 52 -16.08 -3.82 7.96
N GLY A 53 -15.63 -3.48 9.17
CA GLY A 53 -15.22 -4.46 10.18
C GLY A 53 -13.97 -5.30 9.83
N ARG A 54 -13.21 -4.93 8.78
CA ARG A 54 -11.97 -5.61 8.37
C ARG A 54 -10.73 -4.91 8.94
N THR A 55 -9.60 -5.63 8.96
CA THR A 55 -8.28 -5.01 9.07
C THR A 55 -7.86 -4.54 7.68
N VAL A 56 -7.78 -3.24 7.46
CA VAL A 56 -7.38 -2.66 6.17
C VAL A 56 -5.92 -2.26 6.22
N VAL A 57 -5.13 -2.80 5.29
CA VAL A 57 -3.70 -2.49 5.14
C VAL A 57 -3.53 -1.63 3.91
N VAL A 58 -3.23 -0.34 4.10
CA VAL A 58 -2.97 0.62 3.02
C VAL A 58 -1.48 0.64 2.72
N VAL A 59 -1.12 0.35 1.48
CA VAL A 59 0.25 0.15 1.03
C VAL A 59 0.65 1.21 0.01
N ASP A 60 1.84 1.75 0.17
CA ASP A 60 2.46 2.70 -0.76
C ASP A 60 3.96 2.41 -0.93
N GLU A 61 4.62 3.09 -1.86
CA GLU A 61 6.06 2.97 -2.14
C GLU A 61 6.92 3.57 -1.03
N GLY A 62 6.38 4.52 -0.28
CA GLY A 62 7.09 5.16 0.81
C GLY A 62 6.38 6.38 1.34
N ILE A 63 6.81 6.86 2.49
CA ILE A 63 6.35 8.11 3.07
C ILE A 63 7.52 9.09 3.06
N CYS A 64 7.32 10.24 2.41
CA CYS A 64 8.18 11.42 2.52
C CYS A 64 7.49 12.46 3.41
N THR A 65 6.44 13.10 2.89
CA THR A 65 5.58 14.04 3.65
C THR A 65 4.38 13.35 4.28
N GLY A 66 3.92 12.24 3.69
CA GLY A 66 2.73 11.50 4.13
C GLY A 66 1.42 12.02 3.56
N ALA A 67 1.41 13.06 2.73
CA ALA A 67 0.18 13.65 2.17
C ALA A 67 -0.68 12.61 1.41
N THR A 68 -0.06 11.83 0.53
CA THR A 68 -0.75 10.78 -0.25
C THR A 68 -1.36 9.71 0.65
N MET A 69 -0.59 9.21 1.62
CA MET A 69 -1.08 8.23 2.59
C MET A 69 -2.22 8.81 3.43
N HIS A 70 -2.10 10.05 3.89
CA HIS A 70 -3.14 10.73 4.65
C HIS A 70 -4.46 10.78 3.87
N ALA A 71 -4.43 11.26 2.62
CA ALA A 71 -5.61 11.31 1.75
C ALA A 71 -6.22 9.91 1.52
N ALA A 72 -5.38 8.89 1.34
CA ALA A 72 -5.85 7.52 1.19
C ALA A 72 -6.55 6.98 2.44
N LEU A 73 -6.02 7.28 3.63
CA LEU A 73 -6.63 6.87 4.89
C LEU A 73 -7.95 7.61 5.14
N GLU A 74 -8.04 8.91 4.78
CA GLU A 74 -9.28 9.67 4.85
C GLU A 74 -10.35 9.09 3.92
N ALA A 75 -9.99 8.73 2.68
CA ALA A 75 -10.91 8.17 1.70
C ALA A 75 -11.59 6.87 2.15
N ILE A 76 -10.91 6.05 2.96
CA ILE A 76 -11.46 4.78 3.47
C ILE A 76 -12.12 4.90 4.84
N ALA A 77 -12.01 6.05 5.52
CA ALA A 77 -12.48 6.21 6.89
C ALA A 77 -13.99 5.98 7.03
N ALA A 78 -14.77 6.45 6.06
CA ALA A 78 -16.22 6.30 6.03
C ALA A 78 -16.70 4.85 5.87
N ALA A 79 -15.82 3.93 5.45
CA ALA A 79 -16.15 2.52 5.31
C ALA A 79 -16.11 1.75 6.65
N HIS A 80 -15.79 2.43 7.76
CA HIS A 80 -15.76 1.85 9.12
C HIS A 80 -14.96 0.53 9.24
N PRO A 81 -13.67 0.52 8.83
CA PRO A 81 -12.80 -0.63 9.07
C PRO A 81 -12.61 -0.88 10.58
N ALA A 82 -12.43 -2.14 10.98
CA ALA A 82 -12.14 -2.48 12.37
C ALA A 82 -10.76 -2.00 12.82
N ARG A 83 -9.80 -1.96 11.88
CA ARG A 83 -8.45 -1.45 12.09
C ARG A 83 -7.89 -0.96 10.77
N VAL A 84 -7.16 0.15 10.80
CA VAL A 84 -6.43 0.67 9.64
C VAL A 84 -4.94 0.64 9.93
N VAL A 85 -4.17 0.05 9.03
CA VAL A 85 -2.72 -0.07 9.10
C VAL A 85 -2.13 0.59 7.86
N ALA A 86 -1.22 1.54 8.04
CA ALA A 86 -0.36 2.03 6.98
C ALA A 86 0.89 1.14 6.88
N ALA A 87 1.31 0.80 5.67
CA ALA A 87 2.46 -0.07 5.45
C ALA A 87 3.28 0.38 4.24
N VAL A 88 4.56 0.70 4.45
CA VAL A 88 5.44 1.16 3.37
C VAL A 88 6.86 0.62 3.54
N PRO A 89 7.66 0.47 2.48
CA PRO A 89 9.07 0.08 2.63
C PRO A 89 9.90 1.09 3.44
N VAL A 90 9.67 2.39 3.23
CA VAL A 90 10.43 3.47 3.88
C VAL A 90 9.52 4.58 4.39
N ALA A 91 9.75 5.07 5.60
CA ALA A 91 9.03 6.21 6.18
C ALA A 91 9.93 7.03 7.11
N PRO A 92 9.69 8.33 7.33
CA PRO A 92 10.40 9.08 8.35
C PRO A 92 10.10 8.56 9.76
N GLN A 93 11.01 8.83 10.71
CA GLN A 93 10.74 8.52 12.12
C GLN A 93 9.52 9.27 12.65
N ARG A 94 9.35 10.53 12.24
CA ARG A 94 8.23 11.39 12.60
C ARG A 94 7.25 11.51 11.43
N HIS A 95 5.97 11.25 11.69
CA HIS A 95 4.90 11.36 10.71
C HIS A 95 3.60 11.84 11.37
N SER A 96 2.68 12.40 10.59
CA SER A 96 1.42 12.98 11.06
C SER A 96 0.19 12.06 10.94
N LEU A 97 0.37 10.77 10.61
CA LEU A 97 -0.74 9.82 10.38
C LEU A 97 -1.56 9.43 11.63
N GLY A 98 -1.13 9.82 12.84
CA GLY A 98 -1.47 9.14 14.11
C GLY A 98 -2.95 9.07 14.52
N ARG A 99 -3.87 9.75 13.83
CA ARG A 99 -5.32 9.60 14.07
C ARG A 99 -6.03 8.75 13.01
N LEU A 100 -5.43 8.59 11.84
CA LEU A 100 -6.04 7.94 10.69
C LEU A 100 -5.59 6.48 10.53
N ALA A 101 -4.38 6.16 11.00
CA ALA A 101 -3.87 4.80 11.07
C ALA A 101 -3.61 4.42 12.52
N ALA A 102 -4.04 3.20 12.90
CA ALA A 102 -3.72 2.62 14.20
C ALA A 102 -2.23 2.34 14.32
N ASP A 103 -1.61 1.92 13.21
CA ASP A 103 -0.20 1.56 13.15
C ASP A 103 0.43 1.95 11.81
N LEU A 104 1.74 2.24 11.84
CA LEU A 104 2.59 2.35 10.66
C LEU A 104 3.65 1.26 10.70
N TYR A 105 3.64 0.37 9.71
CA TYR A 105 4.70 -0.60 9.47
C TYR A 105 5.65 -0.06 8.41
N ALA A 106 6.93 0.06 8.76
CA ALA A 106 7.98 0.46 7.83
C ALA A 106 9.20 -0.44 7.98
N VAL A 107 9.83 -0.83 6.87
CA VAL A 107 11.06 -1.64 6.90
C VAL A 107 12.25 -0.78 7.29
N ALA A 108 12.35 0.43 6.72
CA ALA A 108 13.37 1.41 7.06
C ALA A 108 12.73 2.69 7.61
N ARG A 109 13.36 3.28 8.64
CA ARG A 109 12.96 4.56 9.22
C ARG A 109 14.10 5.60 9.28
N PRO A 110 14.57 6.09 8.12
CA PRO A 110 15.61 7.10 8.06
C PRO A 110 15.04 8.47 8.42
N ASP A 111 15.91 9.39 8.82
CA ASP A 111 15.53 10.79 9.05
C ASP A 111 16.65 11.70 8.53
N PRO A 112 16.40 12.54 7.48
CA PRO A 112 15.13 12.71 6.75
C PRO A 112 14.93 11.70 5.61
N VAL A 113 13.67 11.52 5.20
CA VAL A 113 13.32 10.92 3.90
C VAL A 113 13.04 12.04 2.92
N SER A 114 13.99 12.38 2.05
CA SER A 114 13.84 13.50 1.11
C SER A 114 13.17 13.11 -0.22
N SER A 115 13.28 11.85 -0.63
CA SER A 115 12.66 11.33 -1.85
C SER A 115 12.57 9.81 -1.79
N ILE A 116 11.43 9.25 -2.19
CA ILE A 116 11.22 7.80 -2.25
C ILE A 116 12.14 7.16 -3.30
N ARG A 117 12.34 7.81 -4.45
CA ARG A 117 13.16 7.28 -5.56
C ARG A 117 14.58 6.88 -5.14
N ARG A 118 15.19 7.57 -4.16
CA ARG A 118 16.54 7.25 -3.67
C ARG A 118 16.64 5.89 -2.96
N TRP A 119 15.51 5.34 -2.52
CA TRP A 119 15.44 4.06 -1.81
C TRP A 119 15.22 2.87 -2.74
N TYR A 120 15.05 3.13 -4.04
CA TYR A 120 14.85 2.12 -5.06
C TYR A 120 16.00 2.20 -6.07
N SER A 121 16.62 1.06 -6.39
CA SER A 121 17.57 1.00 -7.51
C SER A 121 16.90 1.44 -8.81
N GLN A 122 15.63 1.09 -8.96
CA GLN A 122 14.75 1.52 -10.03
C GLN A 122 13.33 1.63 -9.48
N LEU A 123 12.77 2.83 -9.55
CA LEU A 123 11.35 3.05 -9.28
C LEU A 123 10.60 2.93 -10.61
N PRO A 124 9.77 1.88 -10.79
CA PRO A 124 9.08 1.64 -12.05
C PRO A 124 8.08 2.76 -12.34
N ASP A 125 7.99 3.16 -13.60
CA ASP A 125 6.86 3.94 -14.08
C ASP A 125 5.71 2.96 -14.35
N VAL A 126 4.61 3.09 -13.61
CA VAL A 126 3.48 2.16 -13.63
C VAL A 126 2.27 2.90 -14.17
N THR A 127 1.73 2.42 -15.27
CA THR A 127 0.56 3.00 -15.93
C THR A 127 -0.73 2.52 -15.28
N GLU A 128 -1.81 3.26 -15.52
CA GLU A 128 -3.14 2.90 -15.05
C GLU A 128 -3.65 1.57 -15.64
N ALA A 129 -3.25 1.26 -16.88
CA ALA A 129 -3.58 -0.02 -17.52
C ALA A 129 -2.94 -1.20 -16.77
N GLU A 130 -1.73 -1.01 -16.28
CA GLU A 130 -0.97 -2.02 -15.55
C GLU A 130 -1.50 -2.18 -14.12
N VAL A 131 -1.93 -1.09 -13.48
CA VAL A 131 -2.70 -1.15 -12.23
C VAL A 131 -3.97 -1.97 -12.41
N ARG A 132 -4.76 -1.72 -13.45
CA ARG A 132 -5.98 -2.50 -13.74
C ARG A 132 -5.67 -3.98 -13.99
N ALA A 133 -4.62 -4.27 -14.74
CA ALA A 133 -4.18 -5.64 -15.00
C ALA A 133 -3.87 -6.40 -13.71
N VAL A 134 -3.09 -5.78 -12.81
CA VAL A 134 -2.73 -6.34 -11.50
C VAL A 134 -3.98 -6.60 -10.65
N LEU A 135 -4.91 -5.65 -10.59
CA LEU A 135 -6.15 -5.78 -9.83
C LEU A 135 -7.08 -6.85 -10.41
N ALA A 136 -7.05 -7.07 -11.73
CA ALA A 136 -7.75 -8.16 -12.40
C ALA A 136 -7.08 -9.54 -12.22
N GLY A 137 -5.99 -9.62 -11.44
CA GLY A 137 -5.25 -10.86 -11.18
C GLY A 137 -4.34 -11.30 -12.32
N GLN A 138 -4.06 -10.42 -13.29
CA GLN A 138 -3.15 -10.71 -14.39
C GLN A 138 -1.69 -10.69 -13.90
N ASP A 139 -0.84 -11.50 -14.53
CA ASP A 139 0.58 -11.47 -14.25
C ASP A 139 1.22 -10.19 -14.79
N TRP A 140 1.70 -9.38 -13.85
CA TRP A 140 2.47 -8.19 -14.12
C TRP A 140 3.96 -8.51 -14.29
N ALA A 141 4.51 -8.17 -15.45
CA ALA A 141 5.94 -8.08 -15.72
C ALA A 141 6.25 -6.63 -16.12
N TYR A 142 7.30 -6.06 -15.54
CA TYR A 142 7.66 -4.67 -15.84
C TYR A 142 8.12 -4.53 -17.31
N ALA A 143 7.34 -3.81 -18.11
CA ALA A 143 7.58 -3.65 -19.56
C ALA A 143 8.81 -2.77 -19.89
N GLY A 144 9.31 -1.99 -18.92
CA GLY A 144 10.44 -1.06 -19.10
C GLY A 144 11.84 -1.69 -19.16
N ALA A 145 11.96 -3.01 -19.30
CA ALA A 145 13.25 -3.70 -19.46
C ALA A 145 13.68 -3.89 -20.93
N THR A 146 13.00 -3.27 -21.90
CA THR A 146 13.24 -3.50 -23.34
C THR A 146 14.18 -2.47 -23.99
N SER A 147 15.23 -2.05 -23.29
CA SER A 147 16.32 -1.27 -23.91
C SER A 147 17.63 -1.46 -23.15
N LEU A 148 18.35 -2.53 -23.50
CA LEU A 148 19.81 -2.61 -23.52
C LEU A 148 20.23 -3.27 -24.82
#